data_AF-A0A1G1H9V4-F1
#
_entry.id   AF-A0A1G1H9V4-F1
#
_cell.length_a   1.000
_cell.length_b   1.000
_cell.length_c   1.000
_cell.angle_alpha   90.00
_cell.angle_beta   90.00
_cell.angle_gamma   90.00
#
_symmetry.space_group_name_H-M   'P 1'
#
loop_
_entity.id
_entity.type
_entity.pdbx_description
1 polymer ?
#
loop_
_entity_poly.entity_id
_entity_poly.type
_entity_poly.pdbx_seq_one_letter_code
_entity_poly.pdbx_strand_id
1 'polypeptide(L)'
;MKQTIGKTWKAMSMVLAAGLIFFMTGAPSAWAQTREEKRLNTEATALNKTAGTPEGQKVVAERLKQEFKVTDTQITALQDRKMGYGEMAIVFSLAKQLGGADGIAQANIDAIMAKRSGPPVMGWGQIAKSYNLKLGAIVSQVKKVETASREKIKHQERVEHKAMKQERREGLGKPDKMERPAAGQHGGGHTR
;
A
#
# COMPACT_ATOMS: atom_id res chain seq x y z
N MET A 1 -61.40 -39.65 10.10
CA MET A 1 -61.23 -40.89 9.29
C MET A 1 -60.51 -40.48 8.00
N LYS A 2 -59.23 -40.84 7.81
CA LYS A 2 -58.76 -41.94 6.93
C LYS A 2 -59.42 -41.83 5.53
N GLN A 3 -58.74 -41.61 4.39
CA GLN A 3 -57.61 -42.38 3.84
C GLN A 3 -56.99 -41.75 2.56
N THR A 4 -55.67 -42.01 2.39
CA THR A 4 -54.89 -42.46 1.20
C THR A 4 -54.87 -41.63 -0.11
N ILE A 5 -53.72 -41.15 -0.60
CA ILE A 5 -52.53 -41.84 -1.18
C ILE A 5 -52.88 -42.76 -2.34
N GLY A 6 -52.72 -42.23 -3.57
CA GLY A 6 -52.49 -43.00 -4.79
C GLY A 6 -51.12 -42.64 -5.36
N LYS A 7 -50.12 -43.50 -5.09
CA LYS A 7 -48.92 -43.64 -5.92
C LYS A 7 -49.25 -44.54 -7.11
N THR A 8 -48.32 -44.58 -8.08
CA THR A 8 -48.23 -45.43 -9.30
C THR A 8 -48.66 -44.69 -10.57
N TRP A 9 -47.92 -44.65 -11.69
CA TRP A 9 -46.82 -45.49 -12.17
C TRP A 9 -46.11 -44.87 -13.39
N LYS A 10 -44.93 -45.44 -13.70
CA LYS A 10 -44.20 -45.45 -14.99
C LYS A 10 -43.30 -44.28 -15.33
N ALA A 11 -42.02 -44.52 -15.05
CA ALA A 11 -40.90 -44.11 -15.86
C ALA A 11 -41.17 -44.34 -17.36
N MET A 12 -40.79 -43.39 -18.20
CA MET A 12 -40.45 -43.67 -19.58
C MET A 12 -39.21 -42.86 -19.98
N SER A 13 -38.31 -43.61 -20.61
CA SER A 13 -36.91 -43.32 -20.87
C SER A 13 -36.72 -42.45 -22.12
N MET A 14 -35.62 -41.67 -22.10
CA MET A 14 -34.78 -41.23 -23.23
C MET A 14 -35.43 -40.81 -24.56
N VAL A 15 -35.25 -39.52 -24.92
CA VAL A 15 -34.76 -39.14 -26.26
C VAL A 15 -33.70 -38.04 -26.12
N LEU A 16 -32.52 -38.34 -26.66
CA LEU A 16 -31.40 -37.44 -26.91
C LEU A 16 -31.83 -36.31 -27.87
N ALA A 17 -31.65 -35.06 -27.46
CA ALA A 17 -31.62 -33.92 -28.37
C ALA A 17 -30.26 -33.21 -28.21
N ALA A 18 -29.36 -33.50 -29.15
CA ALA A 18 -28.17 -32.74 -29.41
C ALA A 18 -28.57 -31.33 -29.89
N GLY A 19 -28.08 -30.28 -29.23
CA GLY A 19 -28.36 -28.90 -29.65
C GLY A 19 -27.63 -27.85 -28.84
N LEU A 20 -26.56 -27.31 -29.43
CA LEU A 20 -25.86 -26.05 -29.12
C LEU A 20 -25.36 -25.83 -27.69
N ILE A 21 -24.07 -26.16 -27.46
CA ILE A 21 -23.24 -25.36 -26.57
C ILE A 21 -22.11 -24.77 -27.42
N PHE A 22 -22.35 -23.56 -27.92
CA PHE A 22 -21.30 -22.70 -28.47
C PHE A 22 -20.46 -22.20 -27.30
N PHE A 23 -19.57 -23.05 -26.78
CA PHE A 23 -18.47 -22.61 -25.93
C PHE A 23 -17.55 -21.79 -26.84
N MET A 24 -17.84 -20.50 -26.99
CA MET A 24 -16.77 -19.53 -27.20
C MET A 24 -15.92 -19.55 -25.93
N THR A 25 -14.96 -20.48 -25.90
CA THR A 25 -13.73 -20.31 -25.15
C THR A 25 -13.00 -19.11 -25.75
N GLY A 26 -13.51 -17.91 -25.46
CA GLY A 26 -12.68 -16.73 -25.43
C GLY A 26 -11.56 -17.05 -24.45
N ALA A 27 -10.39 -17.41 -24.99
CA ALA A 27 -9.18 -17.43 -24.20
C ALA A 27 -9.17 -16.11 -23.42
N PRO A 28 -9.02 -16.12 -22.08
CA PRO A 28 -8.70 -14.88 -21.41
C PRO A 28 -7.43 -14.40 -22.09
N SER A 29 -7.53 -13.34 -22.87
CA SER A 29 -6.38 -12.57 -23.31
C SER A 29 -5.88 -11.89 -22.05
N ALA A 30 -5.26 -12.68 -21.17
CA ALA A 30 -4.29 -12.18 -20.22
C ALA A 30 -3.11 -11.75 -21.09
N TRP A 31 -3.19 -10.54 -21.64
CA TRP A 31 -2.05 -9.82 -22.16
C TRP A 31 -0.95 -10.01 -21.13
N ALA A 32 0.09 -10.76 -21.48
CA ALA A 32 1.11 -11.18 -20.53
C ALA A 32 1.65 -9.92 -19.84
N GLN A 33 1.33 -9.77 -18.55
CA GLN A 33 1.69 -8.59 -17.78
C GLN A 33 3.19 -8.42 -17.87
N THR A 34 3.62 -7.28 -18.42
CA THR A 34 5.04 -7.01 -18.66
C THR A 34 5.81 -7.02 -17.33
N ARG A 35 7.13 -7.23 -17.38
CA ARG A 35 7.97 -7.21 -16.17
C ARG A 35 7.83 -5.89 -15.42
N GLU A 36 7.71 -4.79 -16.16
CA GLU A 36 7.53 -3.43 -15.66
C GLU A 36 6.16 -3.27 -15.02
N GLU A 37 5.08 -3.81 -15.60
CA GLU A 37 3.76 -3.80 -14.97
C GLU A 37 3.72 -4.63 -13.69
N LYS A 38 4.41 -5.77 -13.65
CA LYS A 38 4.54 -6.57 -12.41
C LYS A 38 5.25 -5.76 -11.32
N ARG A 39 6.38 -5.12 -11.67
CA ARG A 39 7.11 -4.24 -10.75
C ARG A 39 6.24 -3.08 -10.28
N LEU A 40 5.52 -2.42 -11.19
CA LEU A 40 4.63 -1.32 -10.84
C LEU A 40 3.58 -1.76 -9.82
N ASN A 41 2.95 -2.91 -10.04
CA ASN A 41 1.95 -3.45 -9.11
C ASN A 41 2.56 -3.80 -7.75
N THR A 42 3.77 -4.35 -7.73
CA THR A 42 4.50 -4.63 -6.49
C THR A 42 4.80 -3.36 -5.71
N GLU A 43 5.35 -2.33 -6.34
CA GLU A 43 5.69 -1.06 -5.68
C GLU A 43 4.43 -0.33 -5.20
N ALA A 44 3.35 -0.32 -6.01
CA ALA A 44 2.07 0.24 -5.59
C ALA A 44 1.46 -0.50 -4.40
N THR A 45 1.53 -1.83 -4.40
CA THR A 45 1.06 -2.66 -3.27
C THR A 45 1.91 -2.41 -2.02
N ALA A 46 3.23 -2.29 -2.16
CA ALA A 46 4.12 -1.95 -1.05
C ALA A 46 3.77 -0.58 -0.46
N LEU A 47 3.54 0.43 -1.30
CA LEU A 47 3.12 1.76 -0.84
C LEU A 47 1.77 1.73 -0.13
N ASN A 48 0.80 0.96 -0.64
CA ASN A 48 -0.48 0.75 0.05
C ASN A 48 -0.29 0.12 1.44
N LYS A 49 0.64 -0.84 1.58
CA LYS A 49 0.97 -1.44 2.87
C LYS A 49 1.64 -0.43 3.81
N THR A 50 2.54 0.41 3.30
CA THR A 50 3.14 1.51 4.08
C THR A 50 2.08 2.48 4.60
N ALA A 51 1.03 2.72 3.82
CA ALA A 51 -0.13 3.50 4.22
C ALA A 51 -1.19 2.71 5.02
N GLY A 52 -0.85 1.52 5.53
CA GLY A 52 -1.78 0.64 6.23
C GLY A 52 -2.16 1.10 7.65
N THR A 53 -1.45 2.09 8.21
CA THR A 53 -1.71 2.67 9.54
C THR A 53 -2.04 4.17 9.43
N PRO A 54 -2.72 4.78 10.41
CA PRO A 54 -3.00 6.22 10.39
C PRO A 54 -1.75 7.09 10.22
N GLU A 55 -0.65 6.74 10.90
CA GLU A 55 0.64 7.41 10.79
C GLU A 55 1.24 7.22 9.40
N GLY A 56 1.16 6.00 8.87
CA GLY A 56 1.62 5.66 7.53
C GLY A 56 0.86 6.44 6.45
N GLN A 57 -0.46 6.59 6.59
CA GLN A 57 -1.29 7.39 5.69
C GLN A 57 -0.84 8.86 5.67
N LYS A 58 -0.62 9.45 6.85
CA LYS A 58 -0.12 10.83 6.96
C LYS A 58 1.22 10.99 6.25
N VAL A 59 2.18 10.11 6.54
CA VAL A 59 3.52 10.16 5.93
C VAL A 59 3.46 9.99 4.42
N VAL A 60 2.68 9.02 3.92
CA VAL A 60 2.55 8.78 2.48
C VAL A 60 1.84 9.95 1.79
N ALA A 61 0.76 10.49 2.36
CA ALA A 61 0.05 11.64 1.83
C ALA A 61 0.97 12.87 1.73
N GLU A 62 1.71 13.19 2.80
CA GLU A 62 2.73 14.25 2.78
C GLU A 62 3.77 14.00 1.69
N ARG A 63 4.21 12.75 1.51
CA ARG A 63 5.23 12.42 0.52
C ARG A 63 4.71 12.57 -0.90
N LEU A 64 3.46 12.21 -1.18
CA LEU A 64 2.82 12.44 -2.47
C LEU A 64 2.75 13.93 -2.79
N LYS A 65 2.32 14.76 -1.84
CA LYS A 65 2.29 16.23 -1.99
C LYS A 65 3.66 16.78 -2.37
N GLN A 66 4.71 16.35 -1.67
CA GLN A 66 6.08 16.81 -1.92
C GLN A 66 6.62 16.36 -3.29
N GLU A 67 6.49 15.08 -3.62
CA GLU A 67 7.10 14.50 -4.83
C GLU A 67 6.39 14.96 -6.12
N PHE A 68 5.07 15.11 -6.04
CA PHE A 68 4.22 15.40 -7.19
C PHE A 68 3.68 16.84 -7.22
N LYS A 69 3.94 17.64 -6.19
CA LYS A 69 3.38 19.00 -6.01
C LYS A 69 1.84 19.00 -6.09
N VAL A 70 1.21 17.99 -5.51
CA VAL A 70 -0.27 17.86 -5.48
C VAL A 70 -0.85 18.47 -4.21
N THR A 71 -2.13 18.84 -4.28
CA THR A 71 -2.89 19.38 -3.14
C THR A 71 -3.60 18.26 -2.36
N ASP A 72 -4.03 18.55 -1.13
CA ASP A 72 -4.86 17.62 -0.35
C ASP A 72 -6.18 17.31 -1.09
N THR A 73 -6.78 18.31 -1.74
CA THR A 73 -7.99 18.15 -2.54
C THR A 73 -7.82 17.10 -3.65
N GLN A 74 -6.67 17.09 -4.34
CA GLN A 74 -6.38 16.09 -5.37
C GLN A 74 -6.23 14.67 -4.80
N ILE A 75 -5.64 14.55 -3.60
CA ILE A 75 -5.52 13.27 -2.90
C ILE A 75 -6.90 12.78 -2.45
N THR A 76 -7.68 13.63 -1.79
CA THR A 76 -9.04 13.31 -1.33
C THR A 76 -9.95 12.93 -2.51
N ALA A 77 -9.89 13.65 -3.62
CA ALA A 77 -10.69 13.33 -4.81
C ALA A 77 -10.40 11.92 -5.37
N LEU A 78 -9.18 11.41 -5.26
CA LEU A 78 -8.86 10.04 -5.65
C LEU A 78 -9.23 9.02 -4.55
N GLN A 79 -9.12 9.40 -3.27
CA GLN A 79 -9.58 8.56 -2.15
C GLN A 79 -11.09 8.33 -2.17
N ASP A 80 -11.86 9.35 -2.52
CA ASP A 80 -13.32 9.26 -2.67
C ASP A 80 -13.70 8.27 -3.78
N ARG A 81 -12.84 8.12 -4.79
CA ARG A 81 -12.92 7.09 -5.84
C ARG A 81 -12.40 5.71 -5.39
N LYS A 82 -12.21 5.50 -4.09
CA LYS A 82 -11.73 4.25 -3.46
C LYS A 82 -10.35 3.79 -3.95
N MET A 83 -9.53 4.72 -4.40
CA MET A 83 -8.17 4.41 -4.84
C MET A 83 -7.24 4.20 -3.64
N GLY A 84 -6.26 3.28 -3.76
CA GLY A 84 -5.17 3.18 -2.80
C GLY A 84 -4.05 4.20 -3.06
N TYR A 85 -3.24 4.53 -2.07
CA TYR A 85 -2.08 5.44 -2.22
C TYR A 85 -1.07 5.00 -3.29
N GLY A 86 -0.90 3.68 -3.48
CA GLY A 86 -0.12 3.08 -4.56
C GLY A 86 -0.63 3.45 -5.94
N GLU A 87 -1.94 3.35 -6.16
CA GLU A 87 -2.59 3.71 -7.42
C GLU A 87 -2.59 5.23 -7.63
N MET A 88 -2.79 6.02 -6.57
CA MET A 88 -2.66 7.48 -6.65
C MET A 88 -1.26 7.88 -7.10
N ALA A 89 -0.22 7.24 -6.56
CA ALA A 89 1.16 7.50 -6.97
C ALA A 89 1.39 7.20 -8.46
N ILE A 90 0.74 6.16 -9.01
CA ILE A 90 0.77 5.86 -10.45
C ILE A 90 0.10 6.97 -11.24
N VAL A 91 -1.12 7.38 -10.85
CA VAL A 91 -1.88 8.44 -11.52
C VAL A 91 -1.10 9.75 -11.51
N PHE A 92 -0.56 10.15 -10.35
CA PHE A 92 0.23 11.36 -10.25
C PHE A 92 1.55 11.29 -11.03
N SER A 93 2.21 10.14 -11.04
CA SER A 93 3.42 9.94 -11.85
C SER A 93 3.15 10.06 -13.35
N LEU A 94 2.07 9.46 -13.83
CA LEU A 94 1.61 9.61 -15.21
C LEU A 94 1.27 11.07 -15.51
N ALA A 95 0.48 11.72 -14.65
CA ALA A 95 0.01 13.08 -14.87
C ALA A 95 1.16 14.11 -14.86
N LYS A 96 2.18 13.90 -14.02
CA LYS A 96 3.42 14.69 -13.99
C LYS A 96 4.21 14.54 -15.30
N GLN A 97 4.27 13.34 -15.87
CA GLN A 97 4.93 13.12 -17.16
C GLN A 97 4.19 13.77 -18.32
N LEU A 98 2.87 13.95 -18.22
CA LEU A 98 2.07 14.71 -19.19
C LEU A 98 2.23 16.23 -19.05
N GLY A 99 2.28 16.73 -17.81
CA GLY A 99 2.24 18.17 -17.51
C GLY A 99 3.61 18.85 -17.32
N GLY A 100 4.70 18.09 -17.18
CA GLY A 100 6.03 18.65 -16.97
C GLY A 100 6.31 19.07 -15.52
N ALA A 101 7.15 20.10 -15.34
CA ALA A 101 7.75 20.46 -14.04
C ALA A 101 6.89 21.38 -13.15
N ASP A 102 5.87 22.02 -13.73
CA ASP A 102 5.04 23.05 -13.08
C ASP A 102 3.90 22.49 -12.22
N GLY A 103 3.88 21.16 -12.05
CA GLY A 103 2.92 20.44 -11.23
C GLY A 103 1.94 19.65 -12.06
N ILE A 104 0.93 19.10 -11.39
CA ILE A 104 -0.05 18.20 -12.01
C ILE A 104 -1.35 18.95 -12.26
N ALA A 105 -1.66 19.17 -13.54
CA ALA A 105 -2.96 19.69 -13.95
C ALA A 105 -4.07 18.66 -13.68
N GLN A 106 -5.20 19.12 -13.16
CA GLN A 106 -6.37 18.27 -12.89
C GLN A 106 -6.87 17.57 -14.16
N ALA A 107 -6.84 18.26 -15.31
CA ALA A 107 -7.20 17.68 -16.61
C ALA A 107 -6.38 16.43 -16.96
N ASN A 108 -5.09 16.37 -16.59
CA ASN A 108 -4.26 15.19 -16.84
C ASN A 108 -4.68 14.01 -15.97
N ILE A 109 -5.01 14.27 -14.70
CA ILE A 109 -5.55 13.24 -13.78
C ILE A 109 -6.85 12.68 -14.35
N ASP A 110 -7.77 13.55 -14.76
CA ASP A 110 -9.07 13.13 -15.28
C ASP A 110 -8.94 12.36 -16.60
N ALA A 111 -8.03 12.77 -17.49
CA ALA A 111 -7.76 12.04 -18.73
C ALA A 111 -7.18 10.63 -18.50
N ILE A 112 -6.32 10.47 -17.48
CA ILE A 112 -5.80 9.15 -17.06
C ILE A 112 -6.91 8.30 -16.47
N MET A 113 -7.72 8.88 -15.57
CA MET A 113 -8.83 8.18 -14.92
C MET A 113 -9.91 7.75 -15.92
N ALA A 114 -10.20 8.59 -16.93
CA ALA A 114 -11.13 8.25 -17.99
C ALA A 114 -10.70 7.00 -18.78
N LYS A 115 -9.39 6.85 -19.07
CA LYS A 115 -8.86 5.63 -19.71
C LYS A 115 -8.83 4.42 -18.79
N ARG A 116 -8.69 4.65 -17.47
CA ARG A 116 -8.70 3.58 -16.46
C ARG A 116 -10.09 3.02 -16.21
N SER A 117 -11.12 3.85 -16.28
CA SER A 117 -12.50 3.47 -15.95
C SER A 117 -13.42 3.30 -17.17
N GLY A 118 -13.07 3.89 -18.31
CA GLY A 118 -13.87 3.81 -19.54
C GLY A 118 -13.65 2.51 -20.31
N PRO A 119 -14.64 2.06 -21.11
CA PRO A 119 -14.46 0.95 -22.04
C PRO A 119 -13.64 1.38 -23.29
N PRO A 120 -12.63 0.60 -23.73
CA PRO A 120 -12.07 -0.59 -23.07
C PRO A 120 -11.22 -0.20 -21.85
N VAL A 121 -11.39 -0.94 -20.74
CA VAL A 121 -10.63 -0.71 -19.49
C VAL A 121 -9.14 -0.94 -19.78
N MET A 122 -8.33 0.11 -19.63
CA MET A 122 -6.89 0.02 -19.88
C MET A 122 -6.08 -0.26 -18.61
N GLY A 123 -5.09 -1.14 -18.74
CA GLY A 123 -4.03 -1.33 -17.74
C GLY A 123 -3.08 -0.14 -17.68
N TRP A 124 -2.35 0.03 -16.56
CA TRP A 124 -1.40 1.13 -16.40
C TRP A 124 -0.32 1.17 -17.50
N GLY A 125 0.15 0.00 -17.95
CA GLY A 125 1.09 -0.09 -19.06
C GLY A 125 0.49 0.38 -20.39
N GLN A 126 -0.77 0.05 -20.65
CA GLN A 126 -1.50 0.51 -21.85
C GLN A 126 -1.76 2.02 -21.80
N ILE A 127 -2.14 2.57 -20.65
CA ILE A 127 -2.33 4.01 -20.46
C ILE A 127 -1.01 4.75 -20.70
N ALA A 128 0.09 4.32 -20.08
CA ALA A 128 1.41 4.91 -20.30
C ALA A 128 1.80 4.87 -21.78
N LYS A 129 1.62 3.72 -22.44
CA LYS A 129 1.90 3.56 -23.87
C LYS A 129 1.03 4.47 -24.74
N SER A 130 -0.24 4.67 -24.39
CA SER A 130 -1.16 5.54 -25.14
C SER A 130 -0.72 7.01 -25.16
N TYR A 131 0.04 7.42 -24.14
CA TYR A 131 0.64 8.75 -24.04
C TYR A 131 2.13 8.77 -24.43
N ASN A 132 2.64 7.69 -25.04
CA ASN A 132 4.05 7.52 -25.39
C ASN A 132 5.02 7.68 -24.20
N LEU A 133 4.58 7.28 -23.00
CA LEU A 133 5.34 7.35 -21.76
C LEU A 133 6.00 6.01 -21.42
N LYS A 134 7.16 6.08 -20.76
CA LYS A 134 7.91 4.88 -20.33
C LYS A 134 7.44 4.42 -18.97
N LEU A 135 6.91 3.19 -18.90
CA LEU A 135 6.44 2.59 -17.65
C LEU A 135 7.53 2.49 -16.58
N GLY A 136 8.79 2.25 -16.98
CA GLY A 136 9.92 2.21 -16.05
C GLY A 136 10.12 3.50 -15.25
N ALA A 137 9.89 4.68 -15.84
CA ALA A 137 9.99 5.95 -15.13
C ALA A 137 8.89 6.08 -14.06
N ILE A 138 7.69 5.57 -14.35
CA ILE A 138 6.57 5.53 -13.43
C ILE A 138 6.88 4.62 -12.24
N VAL A 139 7.39 3.41 -12.51
CA VAL A 139 7.86 2.46 -11.48
C VAL A 139 8.87 3.12 -10.55
N SER A 140 9.88 3.80 -11.12
CA SER A 140 10.91 4.48 -10.34
C SER A 140 10.36 5.56 -9.42
N GLN A 141 9.36 6.33 -9.87
CA GLN A 141 8.74 7.37 -9.05
C GLN A 141 7.89 6.78 -7.91
N VAL A 142 7.09 5.75 -8.19
CA VAL A 142 6.30 5.07 -7.15
C VAL A 142 7.23 4.46 -6.08
N LYS A 143 8.30 3.78 -6.52
CA LYS A 143 9.33 3.23 -5.62
C LYS A 143 9.99 4.30 -4.76
N LYS A 144 10.28 5.48 -5.32
CA LYS A 144 10.88 6.60 -4.59
C LYS A 144 9.96 7.09 -3.46
N VAL A 145 8.67 7.20 -3.73
CA VAL A 145 7.67 7.57 -2.71
C VAL A 145 7.59 6.50 -1.62
N GLU A 146 7.52 5.23 -2.00
CA GLU A 146 7.49 4.08 -1.09
C GLU A 146 8.70 4.07 -0.16
N THR A 147 9.91 4.14 -0.71
CA THR A 147 11.13 4.02 0.07
C THR A 147 11.30 5.21 1.01
N ALA A 148 11.07 6.44 0.53
CA ALA A 148 11.15 7.61 1.38
C ALA A 148 10.11 7.62 2.50
N SER A 149 8.89 7.13 2.23
CA SER A 149 7.83 7.03 3.24
C SER A 149 8.21 6.01 4.32
N ARG A 150 8.66 4.82 3.90
CA ARG A 150 9.12 3.76 4.80
C ARG A 150 10.28 4.22 5.67
N GLU A 151 11.24 4.94 5.10
CA GLU A 151 12.39 5.49 5.82
C GLU A 151 11.97 6.53 6.86
N LYS A 152 11.04 7.43 6.51
CA LYS A 152 10.52 8.45 7.44
C LYS A 152 9.80 7.79 8.63
N ILE A 153 8.95 6.79 8.38
CA ILE A 153 8.24 6.04 9.44
C ILE A 153 9.25 5.36 10.37
N LYS A 154 10.20 4.60 9.80
CA LYS A 154 11.24 3.91 10.59
C LYS A 154 12.10 4.88 11.39
N HIS A 155 12.36 6.07 10.88
CA HIS A 155 13.09 7.10 11.60
C HIS A 155 12.29 7.63 12.79
N GLN A 156 11.00 7.95 12.59
CA GLN A 156 10.09 8.41 13.65
C GLN A 156 9.98 7.38 14.77
N GLU A 157 9.73 6.10 14.45
CA GLU A 157 9.67 5.01 15.43
C GLU A 157 10.96 4.89 16.26
N ARG A 158 12.12 5.07 15.62
CA ARG A 158 13.43 5.03 16.31
C ARG A 158 13.62 6.22 17.25
N VAL A 159 13.17 7.41 16.86
CA VAL A 159 13.25 8.61 17.69
C VAL A 159 12.33 8.47 18.90
N GLU A 160 11.09 8.03 18.70
CA GLU A 160 10.12 7.80 19.78
C GLU A 160 10.60 6.73 20.77
N HIS A 161 11.11 5.59 20.27
CA HIS A 161 11.66 4.55 21.14
C HIS A 161 12.86 5.03 21.97
N LYS A 162 13.71 5.90 21.40
CA LYS A 162 14.84 6.50 22.14
C LYS A 162 14.34 7.48 23.21
N ALA A 163 13.37 8.32 22.88
CA ALA A 163 12.77 9.27 23.82
C ALA A 163 12.14 8.53 25.01
N MET A 164 11.34 7.48 24.74
CA MET A 164 10.70 6.67 25.80
C MET A 164 11.73 5.97 26.70
N LYS A 165 12.84 5.48 26.13
CA LYS A 165 13.92 4.86 26.92
C LYS A 165 14.66 5.86 27.80
N GLN A 166 14.83 7.09 27.33
CA GLN A 166 15.45 8.17 28.10
C GLN A 166 14.54 8.59 29.26
N GLU A 167 13.25 8.83 28.99
CA GLU A 167 12.26 9.16 30.01
C GLU A 167 12.18 8.08 31.11
N ARG A 168 12.18 6.80 30.73
CA ARG A 168 12.22 5.69 31.70
C ARG A 168 13.49 5.71 32.56
N ARG A 169 14.65 6.09 32.02
CA ARG A 169 15.90 6.19 32.79
C ARG A 169 15.91 7.39 33.73
N GLU A 170 15.27 8.49 33.35
CA GLU A 170 15.16 9.69 34.16
C GLU A 170 14.10 9.52 35.28
N GLY A 171 12.99 8.84 35.00
CA GLY A 171 11.93 8.55 35.99
C GLY A 171 12.26 7.47 37.02
N LEU A 172 13.28 6.63 36.79
CA LEU A 172 13.68 5.56 37.72
C LEU A 172 14.60 6.01 38.86
N GLY A 173 14.94 7.30 38.93
CA GLY A 173 15.78 7.86 39.98
C GLY A 173 17.21 7.34 39.93
N LYS A 174 18.20 8.19 40.18
CA LYS A 174 19.56 7.72 40.46
C LYS A 174 19.47 6.79 41.67
N PRO A 175 19.90 5.51 41.60
CA PRO A 175 20.03 4.72 42.82
C PRO A 175 20.97 5.50 43.73
N ASP A 176 20.41 5.98 44.84
CA ASP A 176 21.13 6.72 45.86
C ASP A 176 22.37 5.89 46.19
N LYS A 177 23.52 6.52 46.01
CA LYS A 177 24.82 5.88 46.05
C LYS A 177 25.01 5.46 47.50
N MET A 178 24.59 4.24 47.82
CA MET A 178 24.68 3.67 49.16
C MET A 178 26.15 3.71 49.56
N GLU A 179 26.50 4.71 50.38
CA GLU A 179 27.83 4.89 50.93
C GLU A 179 28.15 3.63 51.72
N ARG A 180 29.00 2.78 51.13
CA ARG A 180 29.60 1.63 51.79
C ARG A 180 30.53 2.18 52.89
N PRO A 181 30.21 2.04 54.19
CA PRO A 181 31.11 2.50 55.23
C PRO A 181 32.36 1.64 55.19
N ALA A 182 33.51 2.28 55.04
CA ALA A 182 34.81 1.64 55.18
C ALA A 182 34.98 1.19 56.63
N ALA A 183 34.80 -0.11 56.88
CA ALA A 183 35.22 -0.72 58.14
C ALA A 183 36.74 -0.84 58.17
N GLY A 184 37.40 0.25 58.56
CA GLY A 184 38.80 0.27 59.01
C GLY A 184 38.82 0.55 60.51
N GLN A 185 39.02 -0.49 61.32
CA GLN A 185 39.26 -0.37 62.77
C GLN A 185 40.20 -1.51 63.15
N HIS A 186 41.52 -1.28 63.18
CA HIS A 186 42.31 -0.82 64.33
C HIS A 186 42.31 -1.82 65.50
N GLY A 187 43.38 -2.59 65.59
CA GLY A 187 43.83 -3.36 66.75
C GLY A 187 45.17 -3.96 66.36
N GLY A 188 46.29 -3.74 67.02
CA GLY A 188 46.56 -3.19 68.34
C GLY A 188 47.88 -3.86 68.70
N GLY A 189 48.98 -3.10 68.69
CA GLY A 189 50.26 -3.61 69.19
C GLY A 189 50.18 -3.81 70.70
N HIS A 190 50.84 -4.84 71.21
CA HIS A 190 51.50 -4.97 72.54
C HIS A 190 52.25 -6.31 72.50
N THR A 191 53.57 -6.30 72.31
CA THR A 191 54.60 -6.49 73.36
C THR A 191 54.54 -7.82 74.11
N ARG A 192 55.50 -8.69 73.77
CA ARG A 192 56.52 -9.33 74.62
C ARG A 192 56.59 -10.84 74.46
#